data_AF-A0A0S8A7H3-F1
#
_entry.id   AF-A0A0S8A7H3-F1
#
_cell.length_a   1.000
_cell.length_b   1.000
_cell.length_c   1.000
_cell.angle_alpha   90.00
_cell.angle_beta   90.00
_cell.angle_gamma   90.00
#
_symmetry.space_group_name_H-M   'P 1'
#
loop_
_entity.id
_entity.type
_entity.pdbx_description
1 polymer ?
#
loop_
_entity_poly.entity_id
_entity_poly.type
_entity_poly.pdbx_seq_one_letter_code
_entity_poly.pdbx_strand_id
1 'polypeptide(L)'
;MLTILNNWGVTAEQQIVLLGFPEGTGKRAINKFAYGTPYPDDYESLMRANYLLSIQNAVDSLFPHNATAANYWMTTPSQYFANHTPLDIMLNEGVEGMKRVLNYLNGVEDWG
;
A
#
# COMPACT_ATOMS: atom_id res chain seq x y z
N MET A 1 -9.23 4.94 -0.28
CA MET A 1 -8.18 4.20 0.45
C MET A 1 -8.53 2.72 0.62
N LEU A 2 -9.51 2.35 1.45
CA LEU A 2 -9.79 0.94 1.74
C LEU A 2 -10.16 0.07 0.53
N THR A 3 -10.84 0.63 -0.48
CA THR A 3 -11.11 -0.09 -1.74
C THR A 3 -9.84 -0.54 -2.46
N ILE A 4 -8.78 0.28 -2.45
CA ILE A 4 -7.49 -0.05 -3.07
C ILE A 4 -6.88 -1.25 -2.34
N LEU A 5 -6.81 -1.19 -1.01
CA LEU A 5 -6.25 -2.25 -0.18
C LEU A 5 -7.05 -3.56 -0.33
N ASN A 6 -8.38 -3.48 -0.42
CA ASN A 6 -9.22 -4.64 -0.67
C ASN A 6 -8.95 -5.27 -2.06
N ASN A 7 -8.72 -4.46 -3.09
CA ASN A 7 -8.39 -4.96 -4.43
C ASN A 7 -7.05 -5.69 -4.48
N TRP A 8 -6.11 -5.31 -3.62
CA TRP A 8 -4.83 -6.02 -3.44
C TRP A 8 -4.95 -7.25 -2.52
N GLY A 9 -6.14 -7.57 -2.01
CA GLY A 9 -6.36 -8.72 -1.13
C GLY A 9 -5.87 -8.51 0.31
N VAL A 10 -5.63 -7.26 0.72
CA VAL A 10 -5.09 -6.93 2.05
C VAL A 10 -6.13 -7.19 3.14
N THR A 11 -5.75 -7.98 4.14
CA THR A 11 -6.60 -8.27 5.31
C THR A 11 -6.77 -7.06 6.22
N ALA A 12 -7.77 -7.08 7.10
CA ALA A 12 -7.96 -6.02 8.09
C ALA A 12 -6.71 -5.81 8.96
N GLU A 13 -6.04 -6.88 9.38
CA GLU A 13 -4.80 -6.82 10.14
C GLU A 13 -3.67 -6.14 9.36
N GLN A 14 -3.52 -6.49 8.09
CA GLN A 14 -2.53 -5.86 7.21
C GLN A 14 -2.87 -4.39 6.91
N GLN A 15 -4.16 -4.02 6.88
CA GLN A 15 -4.58 -2.63 6.74
C GLN A 15 -4.11 -1.78 7.92
N ILE A 16 -4.15 -2.32 9.16
CA ILE A 16 -3.60 -1.63 10.35
C ILE A 16 -2.12 -1.31 10.14
N VAL A 17 -1.35 -2.30 9.69
CA VAL A 17 0.09 -2.18 9.47
C VAL A 17 0.40 -1.14 8.38
N LEU A 18 -0.24 -1.27 7.21
CA LEU A 18 0.00 -0.36 6.09
C LEU A 18 -0.42 1.08 6.41
N LEU A 19 -1.53 1.24 7.12
CA LEU A 19 -2.05 2.56 7.50
C LEU A 19 -1.36 3.14 8.74
N GLY A 20 -0.47 2.40 9.41
CA GLY A 20 0.22 2.87 10.62
C GLY A 20 -0.71 3.05 11.81
N PHE A 21 -1.84 2.34 11.87
CA PHE A 21 -2.74 2.42 13.00
C PHE A 21 -2.14 1.74 14.24
N PRO A 22 -2.49 2.20 15.46
CA PRO A 22 -1.97 1.60 16.69
C PRO A 22 -2.24 0.08 16.75
N GLU A 23 -1.27 -0.65 17.29
CA GLU A 23 -1.43 -2.08 17.54
C GLU A 23 -2.64 -2.33 18.46
N GLY A 24 -3.43 -3.35 18.14
CA GLY A 24 -4.70 -3.61 18.84
C GLY A 24 -5.91 -2.84 18.30
N THR A 25 -5.75 -2.02 17.25
CA THR A 25 -6.88 -1.44 16.53
C THR A 25 -7.82 -2.56 16.04
N GLY A 26 -9.04 -2.62 16.57
CA GLY A 26 -9.97 -3.69 16.22
C GLY A 26 -10.52 -3.57 14.80
N LYS A 27 -10.85 -4.69 14.15
CA LYS A 27 -11.47 -4.73 12.80
C LYS A 27 -12.69 -3.82 12.66
N ARG A 28 -13.50 -3.68 13.71
CA ARG A 28 -14.67 -2.79 13.74
C ARG A 28 -14.29 -1.31 13.59
N ALA A 29 -13.14 -0.89 14.10
CA ALA A 29 -12.65 0.48 13.93
C ALA A 29 -12.22 0.74 12.49
N ILE A 30 -11.56 -0.22 11.85
CA ILE A 30 -11.16 -0.13 10.44
C ILE A 30 -12.38 0.01 9.53
N ASN A 31 -13.40 -0.83 9.74
CA ASN A 31 -14.64 -0.76 8.97
C ASN A 31 -15.33 0.60 9.10
N LYS A 32 -15.24 1.26 10.26
CA LYS A 32 -15.83 2.59 10.46
C LYS A 32 -15.18 3.67 9.56
N PHE A 33 -13.89 3.55 9.23
CA PHE A 33 -13.25 4.41 8.24
C PHE A 33 -13.79 4.18 6.81
N ALA A 34 -14.28 2.98 6.50
CA ALA A 34 -14.98 2.71 5.24
C ALA A 34 -16.34 3.42 5.14
N TYR A 35 -16.97 3.69 6.28
CA TYR A 35 -18.31 4.28 6.39
C TYR A 35 -18.30 5.76 6.79
N GLY A 36 -17.20 6.49 6.51
CA GLY A 36 -17.16 7.94 6.65
C GLY A 36 -16.75 8.47 8.03
N THR A 37 -16.21 7.61 8.91
CA THR A 37 -15.50 8.13 10.09
C THR A 37 -14.22 8.82 9.62
N PRO A 38 -13.92 10.05 10.10
CA PRO A 38 -12.68 10.72 9.75
C PRO A 38 -11.50 9.80 10.05
N TYR A 39 -10.61 9.69 9.07
CA TYR A 39 -9.34 9.01 9.26
C TYR A 39 -8.60 9.67 10.43
N PRO A 40 -7.85 8.93 11.26
CA PRO A 40 -7.12 9.53 12.36
C PRO A 40 -6.27 10.69 11.84
N ASP A 41 -6.40 11.86 12.47
CA ASP A 41 -5.64 13.06 12.11
C ASP A 41 -4.22 12.99 12.70
N ASP A 42 -3.60 11.82 12.55
CA ASP A 42 -2.22 11.60 12.90
C ASP A 42 -1.36 11.67 11.64
N TYR A 43 -0.24 12.37 11.77
CA TYR A 43 0.66 12.68 10.66
C TYR A 43 1.20 11.42 9.99
N GLU A 44 1.48 10.36 10.76
CA GLU A 44 2.10 9.14 10.24
C GLU A 44 1.12 8.36 9.36
N SER A 45 -0.12 8.16 9.82
CA SER A 45 -1.16 7.49 9.06
C SER A 45 -1.53 8.28 7.81
N LEU A 46 -1.62 9.61 7.88
CA LEU A 46 -1.85 10.45 6.69
C LEU A 46 -0.71 10.35 5.67
N MET A 47 0.54 10.38 6.14
CA MET A 47 1.71 10.19 5.28
C MET A 47 1.70 8.82 4.59
N ARG A 48 1.42 7.74 5.33
CA ARG A 48 1.31 6.38 4.80
C ARG A 48 0.16 6.25 3.79
N ALA A 49 -0.99 6.83 4.10
CA ALA A 49 -2.12 6.90 3.17
C ALA A 49 -1.74 7.62 1.86
N ASN A 50 -0.97 8.71 1.93
CA ASN A 50 -0.48 9.41 0.75
C ASN A 50 0.48 8.56 -0.09
N TYR A 51 1.39 7.81 0.56
CA TYR A 51 2.27 6.86 -0.14
C TYR A 51 1.46 5.77 -0.87
N LEU A 52 0.50 5.15 -0.19
CA LEU A 52 -0.34 4.10 -0.78
C LEU A 52 -1.13 4.61 -2.00
N LEU A 53 -1.64 5.84 -1.93
CA LEU A 53 -2.33 6.47 -3.07
C LEU A 53 -1.36 6.76 -4.22
N SER A 54 -0.16 7.24 -3.92
CA SER A 54 0.87 7.52 -4.92
C SER A 54 1.33 6.25 -5.63
N ILE A 55 1.49 5.14 -4.89
CA ILE A 55 1.78 3.82 -5.45
C ILE A 55 0.65 3.36 -6.37
N GLN A 56 -0.62 3.43 -5.93
CA GLN A 56 -1.75 3.07 -6.79
C GLN A 56 -1.76 3.88 -8.09
N ASN A 57 -1.58 5.20 -8.00
CA ASN A 57 -1.56 6.07 -9.18
C ASN A 57 -0.41 5.72 -10.14
N ALA A 58 0.77 5.41 -9.60
CA ALA A 58 1.92 5.02 -10.40
C ALA A 58 1.67 3.67 -11.11
N VAL A 59 1.10 2.68 -10.40
CA VAL A 59 0.74 1.39 -11.02
C VAL A 59 -0.34 1.56 -12.08
N ASP A 60 -1.39 2.34 -11.83
CA ASP A 60 -2.44 2.60 -12.81
C ASP A 60 -1.90 3.29 -14.06
N SER A 61 -0.86 4.14 -13.92
CA SER A 61 -0.19 4.75 -15.07
C SER A 61 0.55 3.73 -15.96
N LEU A 62 1.04 2.63 -15.37
CA LEU A 62 1.67 1.53 -16.11
C LEU A 62 0.64 0.59 -16.75
N PHE A 63 -0.56 0.52 -16.19
CA PHE A 63 -1.65 -0.35 -16.66
C PHE A 63 -2.96 0.41 -16.92
N PRO A 64 -2.97 1.44 -17.80
CA PRO A 64 -4.06 2.43 -17.90
C PRO A 64 -5.44 1.86 -18.30
N HIS A 65 -5.47 0.64 -18.83
CA HIS A 65 -6.70 -0.04 -19.27
C HIS A 65 -6.89 -1.41 -18.63
N ASN A 66 -6.09 -1.76 -17.61
CA ASN A 66 -6.13 -3.07 -17.01
C ASN A 66 -5.88 -3.01 -15.49
N ALA A 67 -6.91 -2.58 -14.76
CA ALA A 67 -6.90 -2.54 -13.30
C ALA A 67 -6.63 -3.92 -12.67
N THR A 68 -7.02 -5.02 -13.34
CA THR A 68 -6.71 -6.37 -12.87
C THR A 68 -5.21 -6.64 -12.92
N ALA A 69 -4.53 -6.26 -14.01
CA ALA A 69 -3.07 -6.37 -14.10
C ALA A 69 -2.35 -5.46 -13.10
N ALA A 70 -2.86 -4.25 -12.87
CA ALA A 70 -2.37 -3.35 -11.83
C ALA A 70 -2.39 -4.01 -10.44
N ASN A 71 -3.55 -4.57 -10.04
CA ASN A 71 -3.69 -5.26 -8.76
C ASN A 71 -2.84 -6.54 -8.69
N TYR A 72 -2.72 -7.25 -9.81
CA TYR A 72 -1.89 -8.46 -9.88
C TYR A 72 -0.41 -8.13 -9.70
N TRP A 73 0.07 -7.03 -10.26
CA TRP A 73 1.45 -6.58 -10.08
C TRP A 73 1.79 -6.36 -8.60
N MET A 74 0.89 -5.77 -7.83
CA MET A 74 1.08 -5.55 -6.37
C MET A 74 1.24 -6.84 -5.56
N THR A 75 0.72 -7.95 -6.08
CA THR A 75 0.66 -9.26 -5.41
C THR A 75 1.52 -10.32 -6.11
N THR A 76 2.33 -9.93 -7.10
CA THR A 76 3.21 -10.83 -7.85
C THR A 76 4.66 -10.69 -7.39
N PRO A 77 5.36 -11.80 -7.11
CA PRO A 77 6.78 -11.77 -6.77
C PRO A 77 7.63 -11.14 -7.88
N SER A 78 8.61 -10.33 -7.48
CA SER A 78 9.58 -9.71 -8.41
C SER A 78 11.01 -10.03 -8.00
N GLN A 79 11.87 -10.28 -8.99
CA GLN A 79 13.31 -10.47 -8.76
C GLN A 79 13.95 -9.22 -8.15
N TYR A 80 13.47 -8.03 -8.51
CA TYR A 80 13.92 -6.76 -7.94
C TYR A 80 13.68 -6.71 -6.41
N PHE A 81 12.60 -7.35 -5.95
CA PHE A 81 12.25 -7.45 -4.54
C PHE A 81 12.68 -8.79 -3.92
N ALA A 82 13.77 -9.40 -4.43
CA ALA A 82 14.29 -10.67 -3.92
C ALA A 82 13.24 -11.79 -3.86
N ASN A 83 12.36 -11.86 -4.86
CA ASN A 83 11.22 -12.78 -4.96
C ASN A 83 10.10 -12.56 -3.91
N HIS A 84 10.04 -11.38 -3.30
CA HIS A 84 8.88 -10.91 -2.55
C HIS A 84 7.94 -10.10 -3.45
N THR A 85 6.68 -9.98 -3.02
CA THR A 85 5.71 -9.09 -3.67
C THR A 85 5.92 -7.64 -3.23
N PRO A 86 5.53 -6.63 -4.04
CA PRO A 86 5.51 -5.24 -3.58
C PRO A 86 4.73 -5.05 -2.27
N LEU A 87 3.63 -5.79 -2.11
CA LEU A 87 2.84 -5.79 -0.87
C LEU A 87 3.63 -6.31 0.34
N ASP A 88 4.37 -7.41 0.19
CA ASP A 88 5.22 -7.95 1.27
C ASP A 88 6.30 -6.95 1.68
N ILE A 89 6.90 -6.24 0.72
CA ILE A 89 7.90 -5.21 1.01
C ILE A 89 7.30 -4.09 1.86
N MET A 90 6.13 -3.57 1.50
CA MET A 90 5.46 -2.52 2.29
C MET A 90 5.05 -3.00 3.69
N LEU A 91 4.61 -4.26 3.82
CA LEU A 91 4.19 -4.84 5.09
C LEU A 91 5.36 -5.05 6.05
N ASN A 92 6.50 -5.54 5.53
CA ASN A 92 7.66 -5.90 6.35
C ASN A 92 8.57 -4.70 6.66
N GLU A 93 8.72 -3.76 5.71
CA GLU A 93 9.64 -2.63 5.83
C GLU A 93 8.93 -1.31 6.17
N GLY A 94 7.59 -1.30 6.21
CA GLY A 94 6.80 -0.11 6.54
C GLY A 94 7.01 1.03 5.53
N VAL A 95 7.26 2.24 6.04
CA VAL A 95 7.42 3.45 5.20
C VAL A 95 8.61 3.32 4.24
N GLU A 96 9.71 2.70 4.65
CA GLU A 96 10.87 2.51 3.77
C GLU A 96 10.54 1.55 2.63
N GLY A 97 9.78 0.49 2.90
CA GLY A 97 9.25 -0.40 1.86
C GLY A 97 8.35 0.34 0.88
N MET A 98 7.47 1.22 1.37
CA MET A 98 6.61 2.06 0.51
C MET A 98 7.43 2.98 -0.39
N LYS A 99 8.45 3.65 0.14
CA LYS A 99 9.36 4.49 -0.65
C LYS A 99 10.07 3.67 -1.73
N ARG A 100 10.59 2.50 -1.36
CA ARG A 100 11.29 1.60 -2.29
C ARG A 100 10.39 1.14 -3.43
N VAL A 101 9.15 0.74 -3.13
CA VAL A 101 8.16 0.36 -4.15
C VAL A 101 7.82 1.54 -5.06
N LEU A 102 7.59 2.73 -4.48
CA LEU A 102 7.27 3.94 -5.25
C LEU A 102 8.44 4.40 -6.13
N ASN A 103 9.68 4.34 -5.63
CA ASN A 103 10.88 4.68 -6.39
C ASN A 103 11.04 3.75 -7.61
N TYR A 104 10.86 2.44 -7.42
CA TYR A 104 10.87 1.47 -8.51
C TYR A 104 9.83 1.83 -9.58
N LEU A 105 8.60 2.13 -9.17
CA LEU A 105 7.51 2.48 -10.09
C LEU A 105 7.76 3.76 -10.88
N ASN A 106 8.43 4.74 -10.26
CA ASN A 106 8.78 6.01 -10.89
C ASN A 106 10.06 5.92 -11.73
N GLY A 107 10.71 4.75 -11.82
CA GLY A 107 11.97 4.59 -12.53
C GLY A 107 13.11 5.38 -11.88
N VAL A 108 13.02 5.67 -10.58
CA VAL A 108 14.11 6.30 -9.82
C VAL A 108 15.16 5.22 -9.59
N GLU A 109 16.23 5.25 -10.40
CA GLU A 109 17.40 4.40 -10.19
C GLU A 109 18.12 4.80 -8.89
N ASP A 110 18.11 3.91 -7.91
CA ASP A 110 19.10 3.93 -6.82
C ASP A 110 20.42 3.41 -7.40
N TRP A 111 21.39 4.30 -7.60
CA TRP A 111 22.78 3.92 -7.79
C TRP A 111 23.31 3.42 -6.45
N GLY A 112 23.23 2.11 -6.24
CA GLY A 112 23.99 1.39 -5.21
C GLY A 112 25.44 1.20 -5.63
#